data_AF-A0A965PDI5-F1
#
_entry.id   AF-A0A965PDI5-F1
#
_cell.length_a   1.000
_cell.length_b   1.000
_cell.length_c   1.000
_cell.angle_alpha   90.00
_cell.angle_beta   90.00
_cell.angle_gamma   90.00
#
_symmetry.space_group_name_H-M   'P 1'
#
loop_
_entity.id
_entity.type
_entity.pdbx_description
1 polymer ?
#
loop_
_entity_poly.entity_id
_entity_poly.type
_entity_poly.pdbx_seq_one_letter_code
_entity_poly.pdbx_strand_id
1 'polypeptide(L)'
;MNDKQEPVAWRVFDTDGSEAVYVLKEEASAAAYEMNWSIEPLYRAPALTDEELAAIAGAIASEHARGAWQWAATLRSLLERLK
;
A
#
# COMPACT_ATOMS: atom_id res chain seq x y z
N MET A 1 -22.14 -6.00 -1.19
CA MET A 1 -21.80 -5.89 0.25
C MET A 1 -20.80 -4.75 0.37
N ASN A 2 -20.96 -3.89 1.37
CA ASN A 2 -20.21 -2.64 1.48
C ASN A 2 -18.91 -2.95 2.24
N ASP A 3 -17.86 -3.34 1.53
CA ASP A 3 -16.52 -3.56 2.08
C ASP A 3 -15.91 -2.23 2.49
N LYS A 4 -16.39 -1.67 3.60
CA LYS A 4 -15.75 -0.54 4.25
C LYS A 4 -14.53 -1.07 4.98
N GLN A 5 -13.44 -1.30 4.24
CA GLN A 5 -12.13 -1.52 4.86
C GLN A 5 -11.90 -0.42 5.90
N GLU A 6 -11.57 -0.82 7.12
CA GLU A 6 -11.19 0.14 8.14
C GLU A 6 -9.83 0.75 7.76
N PRO A 7 -9.65 2.08 7.87
CA PRO A 7 -8.35 2.69 7.69
C PRO A 7 -7.34 2.08 8.67
N VAL A 8 -6.12 1.80 8.19
CA VAL A 8 -5.02 1.29 9.02
C VAL A 8 -4.14 2.42 9.57
N ALA A 9 -4.26 3.60 8.98
CA ALA A 9 -3.59 4.82 9.41
C ALA A 9 -4.33 6.05 8.86
N TRP A 10 -3.88 7.23 9.25
CA TRP A 10 -4.38 8.52 8.78
C TRP A 10 -3.21 9.41 8.40
N ARG A 11 -3.26 9.97 7.18
CA ARG A 11 -2.30 10.97 6.73
C ARG A 11 -2.82 12.35 7.11
N VAL A 12 -1.96 13.17 7.72
CA VAL A 12 -2.19 14.58 8.00
C VAL A 12 -1.20 15.39 7.17
N PHE A 13 -1.66 16.35 6.37
CA PHE A 13 -0.82 17.02 5.37
C PHE A 13 -1.25 18.46 5.08
N ASP A 14 -0.29 19.30 4.72
CA ASP A 14 -0.52 20.67 4.24
C ASP A 14 -0.55 20.75 2.70
N THR A 15 -0.78 21.95 2.17
CA THR A 15 -0.75 22.23 0.72
C THR A 15 0.66 22.38 0.16
N ASP A 16 1.65 22.56 1.03
CA ASP A 16 3.04 22.89 0.71
C ASP A 16 3.93 21.63 0.63
N GLY A 17 3.38 20.46 0.96
CA GLY A 17 3.99 19.15 0.83
C GLY A 17 4.46 18.53 2.15
N SER A 18 4.20 19.16 3.29
CA SER A 18 4.49 18.57 4.61
C SER A 18 3.45 17.51 4.96
N GLU A 19 3.88 16.36 5.47
CA GLU A 19 2.98 15.29 5.90
C GLU A 19 3.45 14.54 7.15
N ALA A 20 2.49 13.96 7.88
CA ALA A 20 2.70 13.06 9.00
C ALA A 20 1.65 11.92 8.96
N VAL A 21 1.98 10.77 9.53
CA VAL A 21 1.11 9.58 9.54
C VAL A 21 0.86 9.12 10.98
N TYR A 22 -0.40 8.87 11.30
CA TYR A 22 -0.87 8.47 12.63
C TYR A 22 -1.63 7.15 12.55
N VAL A 23 -1.51 6.31 13.59
CA VAL A 23 -2.20 5.02 13.70
C VAL A 23 -3.52 5.14 14.45
N LEU A 24 -3.81 6.29 15.08
CA LEU A 24 -5.09 6.56 15.73
C LEU A 24 -5.76 7.76 15.07
N LYS A 25 -7.06 7.65 14.81
CA LYS A 25 -7.83 8.72 14.17
C LYS A 25 -7.89 9.97 15.05
N GLU A 26 -8.02 9.78 16.36
CA GLU A 26 -8.13 10.89 17.31
C GLU A 26 -6.85 11.75 17.30
N GLU A 27 -5.68 11.11 17.30
CA GLU A 27 -4.38 11.80 17.25
C GLU A 27 -4.20 12.55 15.93
N ALA A 28 -4.53 11.90 14.82
CA ALA A 28 -4.48 12.51 13.49
C ALA A 28 -5.40 13.74 13.40
N SER A 29 -6.61 13.65 13.97
CA SER A 29 -7.59 14.73 13.94
C SER A 29 -7.15 15.91 14.82
N ALA A 30 -6.56 15.63 15.98
CA ALA A 30 -6.00 16.67 16.85
C ALA A 30 -4.85 17.40 16.16
N ALA A 31 -3.90 16.66 15.56
CA ALA A 31 -2.79 17.24 14.82
C ALA A 31 -3.25 18.08 13.62
N ALA A 32 -4.21 17.55 12.83
CA ALA A 32 -4.80 18.27 11.71
C ALA A 32 -5.46 19.59 12.15
N TYR A 33 -6.18 19.56 13.27
CA TYR A 33 -6.82 20.75 13.83
C TYR A 33 -5.80 21.80 14.33
N GLU A 34 -4.79 21.37 15.09
CA GLU A 34 -3.75 22.26 15.63
C GLU A 34 -2.93 22.94 14.54
N MET A 35 -2.61 22.21 13.47
CA MET A 35 -1.77 22.69 12.38
C MET A 35 -2.58 23.34 11.24
N ASN A 36 -3.92 23.30 11.31
CA ASN A 36 -4.82 23.68 10.22
C ASN A 36 -4.50 22.91 8.91
N TRP A 37 -4.24 21.61 9.03
CA TRP A 37 -3.89 20.68 7.95
C TRP A 37 -5.08 19.80 7.57
N SER A 38 -4.98 19.17 6.40
CA SER A 38 -5.97 18.20 5.92
C SER A 38 -5.70 16.80 6.47
N ILE A 39 -6.75 15.99 6.62
CA ILE A 39 -6.65 14.59 7.04
C ILE A 39 -7.35 13.67 6.04
N GLU A 40 -6.69 12.57 5.68
CA GLU A 40 -7.30 11.50 4.87
C GLU A 40 -6.98 10.11 5.42
N PRO A 41 -7.91 9.14 5.29
CA PRO A 41 -7.68 7.77 5.70
C PRO A 41 -6.69 7.06 4.75
N LEU A 42 -5.75 6.32 5.33
CA LEU A 42 -4.90 5.38 4.61
C LEU A 42 -5.43 3.98 4.83
N TYR A 43 -5.82 3.32 3.75
CA TYR A 43 -6.23 1.93 3.75
C TYR A 43 -5.02 1.04 3.48
N ARG A 44 -5.04 -0.17 4.03
CA ARG A 44 -4.09 -1.18 3.57
C ARG A 44 -4.37 -1.36 2.08
N ALA A 45 -3.34 -1.22 1.23
CA ALA A 45 -3.47 -1.64 -0.16
C ALA A 45 -4.12 -3.03 -0.17
N PRO A 46 -5.13 -3.31 -1.03
CA PRO A 46 -5.74 -4.62 -1.04
C PRO A 46 -4.62 -5.65 -1.13
N ALA A 47 -4.63 -6.61 -0.20
CA ALA A 47 -3.80 -7.79 -0.37
C ALA A 47 -4.10 -8.33 -1.76
N LEU A 48 -3.06 -8.64 -2.54
CA LEU A 48 -3.23 -9.18 -3.89
C LEU A 48 -4.28 -10.29 -3.84
N THR A 49 -5.29 -10.19 -4.70
CA THR A 49 -6.27 -11.26 -4.88
C THR A 49 -5.56 -12.54 -5.31
N ASP A 50 -6.19 -13.69 -5.10
CA ASP A 50 -5.63 -14.99 -5.55
C ASP A 50 -5.34 -14.98 -7.07
N GLU A 51 -6.16 -14.26 -7.85
CA GLU A 51 -5.98 -14.08 -9.28
C GLU A 51 -4.74 -13.24 -9.62
N GLU A 52 -4.52 -12.14 -8.91
CA GLU A 52 -3.32 -11.31 -9.07
C GLU A 52 -2.05 -12.04 -8.61
N LEU A 53 -2.13 -12.80 -7.52
CA LEU A 53 -1.05 -13.68 -7.05
C LEU A 53 -0.69 -14.73 -8.10
N ALA A 54 -1.70 -15.38 -8.69
CA ALA A 54 -1.50 -16.38 -9.75
C ALA A 54 -0.90 -15.77 -11.02
N ALA A 55 -1.36 -14.58 -11.43
CA ALA A 55 -0.83 -13.87 -12.57
C ALA A 55 0.66 -13.50 -12.40
N ILE A 56 1.04 -12.99 -11.23
CA ILE A 56 2.44 -12.64 -10.91
C ILE A 56 3.30 -13.91 -10.84
N ALA A 57 2.79 -15.00 -10.25
CA ALA A 57 3.49 -16.29 -10.23
C ALA A 57 3.74 -16.84 -11.65
N GLY A 58 2.75 -16.72 -12.54
CA GLY A 58 2.89 -17.09 -13.96
C GLY A 58 3.92 -16.24 -14.71
N ALA A 59 3.96 -14.94 -14.43
CA ALA A 59 4.98 -14.04 -14.99
C ALA A 59 6.39 -14.47 -14.55
N ILE A 60 6.59 -14.71 -13.24
CA ILE A 60 7.87 -15.19 -12.69
C ILE A 60 8.32 -16.50 -13.37
N ALA A 61 7.40 -17.45 -13.55
CA ALA A 61 7.69 -18.72 -14.23
C ALA A 61 8.10 -18.52 -15.70
N SER A 62 7.44 -17.60 -16.40
CA SER A 62 7.77 -17.23 -17.78
C SER A 62 9.17 -16.60 -17.88
N GLU A 63 9.53 -15.72 -16.93
CA GLU A 63 10.86 -15.09 -16.89
C GLU A 63 11.98 -16.11 -16.64
N HIS A 64 11.73 -17.10 -15.78
CA HIS A 64 12.62 -18.24 -15.59
C HIS A 64 12.80 -19.04 -16.88
N ALA A 65 11.69 -19.36 -17.55
CA ALA A 65 11.72 -20.18 -18.77
C ALA A 65 12.50 -19.50 -19.91
N ARG A 66 12.45 -18.16 -20.02
CA ARG A 66 13.22 -17.41 -21.03
C ARG A 66 14.67 -17.09 -20.62
N GLY A 67 15.15 -17.57 -19.47
CA GLY A 67 16.52 -17.33 -19.00
C GLY A 67 16.76 -15.94 -18.37
N ALA A 68 15.70 -15.18 -18.07
CA ALA A 68 15.78 -13.81 -17.53
C ALA A 68 15.68 -13.78 -16.00
N TRP A 69 16.62 -14.44 -15.33
CA TRP A 69 16.52 -14.78 -13.92
C TRP A 69 16.52 -13.56 -13.00
N GLN A 70 17.17 -12.47 -13.40
CA GLN A 70 17.16 -11.19 -12.69
C GLN A 70 15.77 -10.53 -12.65
N TRP A 71 14.98 -10.72 -13.70
CA TRP A 71 13.60 -10.20 -13.77
C TRP A 71 12.68 -11.02 -12.87
N ALA A 72 12.81 -12.34 -12.92
CA ALA A 72 12.09 -13.24 -12.01
C ALA A 72 12.41 -12.98 -10.53
N ALA A 73 13.68 -12.72 -10.20
CA ALA A 73 14.10 -12.37 -8.85
C ALA A 73 13.47 -11.04 -8.39
N THR A 74 13.53 -10.01 -9.23
CA THR A 74 12.89 -8.71 -8.95
C THR A 74 11.40 -8.86 -8.70
N LEU A 75 10.70 -9.64 -9.52
CA LEU A 75 9.26 -9.91 -9.36
C LEU A 75 8.95 -10.68 -8.08
N ARG A 76 9.77 -11.67 -7.68
CA ARG A 76 9.61 -12.36 -6.39
C ARG A 76 9.75 -11.40 -5.21
N SER A 77 10.78 -10.57 -5.19
CA SER A 77 10.98 -9.60 -4.11
C SER A 77 9.89 -8.53 -4.07
N LEU A 78 9.29 -8.19 -5.22
CA LEU A 78 8.09 -7.34 -5.24
C LEU A 78 6.90 -8.06 -4.62
N LEU A 79 6.64 -9.31 -5.00
CA LEU A 79 5.54 -10.11 -4.49
C LEU A 79 5.63 -10.33 -2.97
N GLU A 80 6.82 -10.56 -2.42
CA GLU A 80 7.02 -10.71 -0.97
C GLU A 80 6.71 -9.44 -0.17
N ARG A 81 6.88 -8.25 -0.77
CA ARG A 81 6.56 -6.96 -0.13
C ARG A 81 5.07 -6.61 -0.21
N LEU A 82 4.35 -7.22 -1.14
CA LEU A 82 2.92 -6.96 -1.39
C LEU A 82 1.99 -7.96 -0.70
N LYS A 83 2.55 -9.02 -0.09
CA LYS A 83 1.85 -9.96 0.79
C LYS A 83 1.80 -9.42 2.22
#